data_AF-A0A0C2X4Q2-F1
#
_entry.id   AF-A0A0C2X4Q2-F1
#
_cell.length_a   1.000
_cell.length_b   1.000
_cell.length_c   1.000
_cell.angle_alpha   90.00
_cell.angle_beta   90.00
_cell.angle_gamma   90.00
#
_symmetry.space_group_name_H-M   'P 1'
#
loop_
_entity.id
_entity.type
_entity.pdbx_description
1 polymer ?
#
loop_
_entity_poly.entity_id
_entity_poly.type
_entity_poly.pdbx_seq_one_letter_code
_entity_poly.pdbx_strand_id
1 'polypeptide(L)'
;MKRYIKPPNSGSISVYLTHRPFASTGPSTSNSPIDKYQFPAHNNPTSYEILNLPLNPLPEDIKKRYLELTKLYHPDTRTAQEVPENVANARFHAVTAAYHSLQQARGPLNRSHDSLPDSEADEIKKRLAKWGTTGSRLSPLERARRERALNAEKNAGKWWKTDMTLYYILGGAAIAIAVMQFQGRSTTQRERVKRYLEMRHKPTEPTSPPKQP
;
A
#
# COMPACT_ATOMS: atom_id res chain seq x y z
N MET A 1 21.73 -72.97 -13.77
CA MET A 1 22.31 -72.60 -12.47
C MET A 1 22.20 -71.09 -12.28
N LYS A 2 21.37 -70.64 -11.34
CA LYS A 2 21.00 -69.23 -11.13
C LYS A 2 22.10 -68.52 -10.32
N ARG A 3 22.64 -67.42 -10.84
CA ARG A 3 23.61 -66.55 -10.15
C ARG A 3 22.83 -65.52 -9.32
N TYR A 4 23.10 -65.46 -8.01
CA TYR A 4 22.49 -64.50 -7.09
C TYR A 4 23.33 -63.22 -7.07
N ILE A 5 22.72 -62.08 -7.39
CA ILE A 5 23.36 -60.75 -7.38
C ILE A 5 22.88 -60.02 -6.11
N LYS A 6 23.83 -59.61 -5.26
CA LYS A 6 23.62 -58.86 -4.02
C LYS A 6 23.32 -57.39 -4.33
N PRO A 7 22.27 -56.75 -3.75
CA PRO A 7 22.03 -55.32 -3.94
C PRO A 7 23.02 -54.46 -3.10
N PRO A 8 23.39 -53.26 -3.59
CA PRO A 8 24.28 -52.34 -2.87
C PRO A 8 23.60 -51.67 -1.67
N ASN A 9 24.40 -51.53 -0.62
CA ASN A 9 24.11 -50.97 0.70
C ASN A 9 23.86 -49.46 0.61
N SER A 10 22.68 -48.99 1.04
CA SER A 10 22.34 -47.56 1.09
C SER A 10 23.01 -46.91 2.30
N GLY A 11 23.84 -45.89 2.04
CA GLY A 11 24.63 -45.19 3.03
C GLY A 11 23.79 -44.31 3.96
N SER A 12 23.95 -44.53 5.27
CA SER A 12 23.56 -43.58 6.31
C SER A 12 24.56 -42.42 6.34
N ILE A 13 24.16 -41.25 5.88
CA ILE A 13 24.92 -40.01 6.01
C ILE A 13 24.59 -39.41 7.40
N SER A 14 25.46 -39.66 8.38
CA SER A 14 25.48 -38.91 9.63
C SER A 14 26.04 -37.51 9.38
N VAL A 15 25.17 -36.51 9.32
CA VAL A 15 25.57 -35.10 9.32
C VAL A 15 25.87 -34.72 10.77
N TYR A 16 27.15 -34.57 11.10
CA TYR A 16 27.57 -34.03 12.39
C TYR A 16 27.16 -32.55 12.48
N LEU A 17 26.17 -32.27 13.32
CA LEU A 17 25.73 -30.93 13.68
C LEU A 17 26.84 -30.26 14.48
N THR A 18 27.63 -29.41 13.83
CA THR A 18 28.65 -28.61 14.50
C THR A 18 27.93 -27.48 15.27
N HIS A 19 27.83 -27.63 16.58
CA HIS A 19 27.30 -26.61 17.47
C HIS A 19 28.26 -25.40 17.50
N ARG A 20 27.89 -24.32 16.79
CA ARG A 20 28.51 -23.01 17.00
C ARG A 20 28.03 -22.44 18.34
N PRO A 21 28.92 -22.00 19.24
CA PRO A 21 28.51 -21.33 20.46
C PRO A 21 27.83 -20.00 20.09
N PHE A 22 26.60 -19.81 20.56
CA PHE A 22 25.96 -18.51 20.57
C PHE A 22 26.82 -17.55 21.39
N ALA A 23 27.43 -16.58 20.72
CA ALA A 23 27.92 -15.39 21.39
C ALA A 23 26.72 -14.74 22.09
N SER A 24 26.79 -14.69 23.43
CA SER A 24 25.88 -13.89 24.23
C SER A 24 26.14 -12.43 23.89
N THR A 25 25.35 -11.86 22.99
CA THR A 25 25.30 -10.42 22.78
C THR A 25 24.63 -9.84 24.02
N GLY A 26 25.41 -9.21 24.90
CA GLY A 26 24.88 -8.40 25.99
C GLY A 26 23.92 -7.32 25.46
N PRO A 27 23.06 -6.76 26.33
CA PRO A 27 22.12 -5.72 25.94
C PRO A 27 22.90 -4.51 25.45
N SER A 28 23.00 -4.36 24.14
CA SER A 28 23.52 -3.16 23.51
C SER A 28 22.44 -2.10 23.69
N THR A 29 22.65 -1.20 24.65
CA THR A 29 21.83 0.00 24.87
C THR A 29 22.08 0.98 23.72
N SER A 30 21.68 0.63 22.51
CA SER A 30 21.65 1.56 21.39
C SER A 30 20.39 2.41 21.54
N ASN A 31 20.60 3.69 21.85
CA ASN A 31 19.54 4.66 22.16
C ASN A 31 18.83 5.18 20.88
N SER A 32 18.81 4.38 19.81
CA SER A 32 18.17 4.75 18.54
C SER A 32 16.69 4.40 18.59
N PRO A 33 15.79 5.27 18.08
CA PRO A 33 14.35 5.03 18.15
C PRO A 33 13.89 3.75 17.41
N ILE A 34 14.70 3.23 16.48
CA ILE A 34 14.47 1.94 15.81
C ILE A 34 14.62 0.77 16.79
N ASP A 35 15.62 0.82 17.66
CA ASP A 35 15.92 -0.27 18.60
C ASP A 35 14.87 -0.36 19.71
N LYS A 36 14.25 0.78 20.04
CA LYS A 36 13.15 0.84 21.00
C LYS A 36 11.91 0.09 20.52
N TYR A 37 11.70 0.01 19.19
CA TYR A 37 10.48 -0.51 18.60
C TYR A 37 10.78 -1.41 17.40
N GLN A 38 11.41 -2.55 17.69
CA GLN A 38 11.73 -3.55 16.69
C GLN A 38 10.46 -4.13 16.06
N PHE A 39 10.50 -4.29 14.73
CA PHE A 39 9.43 -4.96 14.01
C PHE A 39 9.47 -6.47 14.28
N PRO A 40 8.32 -7.16 14.47
CA PRO A 40 8.30 -8.59 14.75
C PRO A 40 9.01 -9.41 13.66
N ALA A 41 9.85 -10.37 14.08
CA ALA A 41 10.64 -11.19 13.17
C ALA A 41 9.94 -12.48 12.70
N HIS A 42 8.75 -12.78 13.23
CA HIS A 42 8.05 -14.04 12.97
C HIS A 42 7.01 -13.91 11.84
N ASN A 43 6.65 -15.05 11.24
CA ASN A 43 5.66 -15.10 10.17
C ASN A 43 4.26 -15.05 10.79
N ASN A 44 3.55 -13.93 10.61
CA ASN A 44 2.20 -13.59 11.12
C ASN A 44 2.15 -12.89 12.49
N PRO A 45 2.75 -11.69 12.62
CA PRO A 45 2.59 -10.87 13.81
C PRO A 45 1.17 -10.37 14.00
N THR A 46 0.74 -10.37 15.26
CA THR A 46 -0.58 -9.84 15.61
C THR A 46 -0.58 -8.31 15.50
N SER A 47 -1.74 -7.70 15.31
CA SER A 47 -1.85 -6.24 15.22
C SER A 47 -1.35 -5.52 16.48
N TYR A 48 -1.48 -6.16 17.64
CA TYR A 48 -0.94 -5.67 18.92
C TYR A 48 0.58 -5.71 18.94
N GLU A 49 1.18 -6.79 18.43
CA GLU A 49 2.64 -6.93 18.31
C GLU A 49 3.23 -5.97 17.29
N ILE A 50 2.60 -5.79 16.13
CA ILE A 50 3.08 -4.84 15.11
C ILE A 50 3.12 -3.42 15.68
N LEU A 51 2.12 -3.07 16.51
CA LEU A 51 2.07 -1.76 17.15
C LEU A 51 2.89 -1.70 18.45
N ASN A 52 3.43 -2.80 18.97
CA ASN A 52 4.06 -2.83 20.30
C ASN A 52 3.13 -2.31 21.41
N LEU A 53 1.90 -2.82 21.44
CA LEU A 53 0.88 -2.49 22.43
C LEU A 53 0.52 -3.69 23.31
N PRO A 54 0.14 -3.46 24.58
CA PRO A 54 -0.41 -4.52 25.42
C PRO A 54 -1.77 -5.00 24.88
N LEU A 55 -2.21 -6.18 25.35
CA LEU A 55 -3.56 -6.67 25.09
C LEU A 55 -4.56 -5.73 25.79
N ASN A 56 -5.48 -5.12 25.04
CA ASN A 56 -6.43 -4.07 25.47
C ASN A 56 -5.84 -2.66 25.72
N PRO A 57 -5.19 -2.03 24.73
CA PRO A 57 -4.68 -0.65 24.86
C PRO A 57 -5.82 0.37 24.84
N LEU A 58 -5.64 1.61 25.31
CA LEU A 58 -6.65 2.66 25.12
C LEU A 58 -6.67 3.15 23.65
N PRO A 59 -7.79 3.72 23.14
CA PRO A 59 -7.84 4.31 21.80
C PRO A 59 -6.77 5.36 21.54
N GLU A 60 -6.49 6.19 22.54
CA GLU A 60 -5.44 7.21 22.49
C GLU A 60 -4.06 6.59 22.31
N ASP A 61 -3.77 5.50 23.03
CA ASP A 61 -2.51 4.79 22.93
C ASP A 61 -2.31 4.15 21.56
N ILE A 62 -3.36 3.57 20.98
CA ILE A 62 -3.32 3.03 19.60
C ILE A 62 -2.93 4.14 18.61
N LYS A 63 -3.62 5.29 18.69
CA LYS A 63 -3.37 6.41 17.77
C LYS A 63 -1.97 6.98 17.96
N LYS A 64 -1.56 7.19 19.21
CA LYS A 64 -0.22 7.69 19.57
C LYS A 64 0.86 6.77 19.02
N ARG A 65 0.73 5.47 19.25
CA ARG A 65 1.65 4.44 18.81
C ARG A 65 1.73 4.32 17.29
N TYR A 66 0.58 4.37 16.61
CA TYR A 66 0.51 4.43 15.15
C TYR A 66 1.27 5.64 14.59
N LEU A 67 1.09 6.83 15.17
CA LEU A 67 1.80 8.04 14.74
C LEU A 67 3.31 7.94 14.97
N GLU A 68 3.75 7.39 16.10
CA GLU A 68 5.17 7.17 16.40
C GLU A 68 5.81 6.20 15.39
N LEU A 69 5.18 5.05 15.14
CA LEU A 69 5.69 4.03 14.21
C LEU A 69 5.65 4.50 12.76
N THR A 70 4.61 5.23 12.37
CA THR A 70 4.52 5.83 11.03
C THR A 70 5.67 6.79 10.80
N LYS A 71 5.98 7.67 11.75
CA LYS A 71 7.14 8.58 11.65
C LYS A 71 8.47 7.85 11.57
N LEU A 72 8.56 6.64 12.09
CA LEU A 72 9.79 5.85 12.09
C LEU A 72 9.96 5.02 10.81
N TYR A 73 8.87 4.46 10.29
CA TYR A 73 8.87 3.55 9.14
C TYR A 73 8.35 4.18 7.84
N HIS A 74 8.09 5.49 7.80
CA HIS A 74 7.68 6.16 6.57
C HIS A 74 8.82 6.08 5.54
N PRO A 75 8.55 5.72 4.26
CA PRO A 75 9.58 5.55 3.23
C PRO A 75 10.42 6.82 3.01
N ASP A 76 9.85 7.99 3.23
CA ASP A 76 10.57 9.28 3.09
C ASP A 76 11.45 9.65 4.29
N THR A 77 11.50 8.84 5.35
CA THR A 77 12.33 9.14 6.53
C THR A 77 13.77 8.69 6.33
N ARG A 78 14.72 9.48 6.86
CA ARG A 78 16.16 9.16 6.77
C ARG A 78 16.49 7.79 7.38
N THR A 79 15.78 7.40 8.43
CA THR A 79 15.89 6.06 9.06
C THR A 79 15.34 4.93 8.20
N ALA A 80 14.35 5.18 7.35
CA ALA A 80 13.83 4.17 6.42
C ALA A 80 14.74 3.99 5.18
N GLN A 81 15.53 5.00 4.82
CA GLN A 81 16.52 4.91 3.73
C GLN A 81 17.70 3.98 4.04
N GLU A 82 17.98 3.72 5.32
CA GLU A 82 18.99 2.74 5.74
C GLU A 82 18.54 1.29 5.51
N VAL A 83 17.23 1.08 5.32
CA VAL A 83 16.61 -0.21 5.10
C VAL A 83 16.21 -0.32 3.61
N PRO A 84 16.27 -1.52 2.99
CA PRO A 84 15.76 -1.70 1.63
C PRO A 84 14.32 -1.18 1.47
N GLU A 85 14.05 -0.45 0.39
CA GLU A 85 12.77 0.22 0.14
C GLU A 85 11.56 -0.74 0.23
N ASN A 86 11.72 -1.95 -0.31
CA ASN A 86 10.71 -3.02 -0.23
C ASN A 86 10.37 -3.38 1.23
N VAL A 87 11.35 -3.40 2.12
CA VAL A 87 11.16 -3.71 3.55
C VAL A 87 10.54 -2.52 4.29
N ALA A 88 10.97 -1.28 3.99
CA ALA A 88 10.37 -0.08 4.55
C ALA A 88 8.87 0.03 4.20
N ASN A 89 8.55 -0.15 2.92
CA ASN A 89 7.16 -0.15 2.43
C ASN A 89 6.35 -1.28 3.07
N ALA A 90 6.89 -2.50 3.15
CA ALA A 90 6.21 -3.63 3.80
C ALA A 90 5.90 -3.34 5.27
N ARG A 91 6.83 -2.75 6.03
CA ARG A 91 6.63 -2.37 7.43
C ARG A 91 5.58 -1.28 7.57
N PHE A 92 5.63 -0.25 6.73
CA PHE A 92 4.64 0.82 6.71
C PHE A 92 3.22 0.30 6.46
N HIS A 93 3.07 -0.56 5.46
CA HIS A 93 1.78 -1.21 5.16
C HIS A 93 1.30 -2.09 6.30
N ALA A 94 2.19 -2.85 6.95
CA ALA A 94 1.84 -3.68 8.09
C ALA A 94 1.36 -2.86 9.30
N VAL A 95 2.04 -1.75 9.62
CA VAL A 95 1.62 -0.82 10.69
C VAL A 95 0.26 -0.20 10.39
N THR A 96 0.04 0.21 9.13
CA THR A 96 -1.24 0.79 8.69
C THR A 96 -2.37 -0.24 8.77
N ALA A 97 -2.14 -1.46 8.29
CA ALA A 97 -3.10 -2.56 8.36
C ALA A 97 -3.44 -2.94 9.81
N ALA A 98 -2.43 -3.00 10.69
CA ALA A 98 -2.61 -3.26 12.12
C ALA A 98 -3.53 -2.21 12.77
N TYR A 99 -3.28 -0.91 12.51
CA TYR A 99 -4.12 0.17 13.01
C TYR A 99 -5.58 0.04 12.55
N HIS A 100 -5.80 -0.23 11.25
CA HIS A 100 -7.15 -0.42 10.73
C HIS A 100 -7.86 -1.63 11.33
N SER A 101 -7.16 -2.76 11.49
CA SER A 101 -7.73 -3.97 12.08
C SER A 101 -8.18 -3.75 13.53
N LEU A 102 -7.39 -3.05 14.35
CA LEU A 102 -7.76 -2.73 15.73
C LEU A 102 -8.91 -1.74 15.81
N GLN A 103 -9.01 -0.79 14.87
CA GLN A 103 -10.14 0.13 14.80
C GLN A 103 -11.44 -0.54 14.35
N GLN A 104 -11.35 -1.52 13.45
CA GLN A 104 -12.52 -2.29 13.01
C GLN A 104 -12.99 -3.27 14.10
N ALA A 105 -12.06 -3.93 14.79
CA ALA A 105 -12.36 -4.85 15.89
C ALA A 105 -13.11 -4.18 17.05
N ARG A 106 -13.01 -2.85 17.18
CA ARG A 106 -13.73 -2.06 18.19
C ARG A 106 -15.18 -1.77 17.82
N GLY A 107 -15.59 -2.05 16.58
CA GLY A 107 -16.97 -1.91 16.12
C GLY A 107 -17.48 -0.46 16.04
N PRO A 108 -18.57 -0.23 15.29
CA PRO A 108 -19.24 1.07 15.22
C PRO A 108 -19.94 1.47 16.54
N LEU A 109 -20.18 0.53 17.47
CA LEU A 109 -20.85 0.80 18.75
C LEU A 109 -19.96 1.52 19.78
N ASN A 110 -18.64 1.43 19.66
CA ASN A 110 -17.67 2.12 20.53
C ASN A 110 -17.15 3.45 19.94
N ARG A 111 -17.73 3.92 18.82
CA ARG A 111 -17.48 5.28 18.29
C ARG A 111 -18.21 6.38 19.08
N SER A 112 -18.81 6.04 20.21
CA SER A 112 -19.73 6.91 20.93
C SER A 112 -19.13 7.62 22.15
N HIS A 113 -17.83 7.47 22.48
CA HIS A 113 -17.32 8.05 23.74
C HIS A 113 -15.91 8.66 23.74
N ASP A 114 -14.97 8.28 22.87
CA ASP A 114 -13.60 8.89 22.84
C ASP A 114 -13.37 9.77 21.61
N SER A 115 -14.29 10.72 21.41
CA SER A 115 -14.07 11.84 20.50
C SER A 115 -13.35 12.96 21.24
N LEU A 116 -12.03 12.83 21.46
CA LEU A 116 -11.19 14.02 21.61
C LEU A 116 -10.54 14.34 20.27
N PRO A 117 -11.11 15.33 19.57
CA PRO A 117 -10.29 16.34 18.92
C PRO A 117 -10.77 17.74 19.31
N ASP A 118 -11.21 17.97 20.54
CA ASP A 118 -11.30 19.35 21.02
C ASP A 118 -9.91 19.96 21.19
N SER A 119 -8.82 19.18 21.40
CA SER A 119 -7.47 19.75 21.39
C SER A 119 -7.06 20.31 20.03
N GLU A 120 -7.42 19.65 18.91
CA GLU A 120 -7.06 20.14 17.56
C GLU A 120 -8.05 21.21 17.10
N ALA A 121 -9.35 21.05 17.37
CA ALA A 121 -10.34 22.09 17.09
C ALA A 121 -10.09 23.35 17.94
N ASP A 122 -9.72 23.20 19.21
CA ASP A 122 -9.39 24.32 20.09
C ASP A 122 -8.01 24.92 19.81
N GLU A 123 -7.04 24.12 19.34
CA GLU A 123 -5.79 24.65 18.81
C GLU A 123 -6.01 25.44 17.51
N ILE A 124 -6.87 24.95 16.61
CA ILE A 124 -7.32 25.66 15.40
C ILE A 124 -8.06 26.94 15.79
N LYS A 125 -8.98 26.90 16.78
CA LYS A 125 -9.67 28.11 17.30
C LYS A 125 -8.69 29.09 17.94
N LYS A 126 -7.72 28.62 18.74
CA LYS A 126 -6.66 29.45 19.35
C LYS A 126 -5.76 30.09 18.29
N ARG A 127 -5.38 29.35 17.25
CA ARG A 127 -4.66 29.89 16.08
C ARG A 127 -5.53 30.91 15.36
N LEU A 128 -6.80 30.63 15.06
CA LEU A 128 -7.70 31.61 14.45
C LEU A 128 -7.86 32.89 15.28
N ALA A 129 -7.99 32.77 16.61
CA ALA A 129 -8.11 33.90 17.52
C ALA A 129 -6.83 34.75 17.57
N LYS A 130 -5.66 34.11 17.58
CA LYS A 130 -4.34 34.78 17.48
C LYS A 130 -4.17 35.50 16.14
N TRP A 131 -4.70 34.93 15.06
CA TRP A 131 -4.66 35.53 13.72
C TRP A 131 -5.76 36.58 13.48
N GLY A 132 -6.80 36.63 14.33
CA GLY A 132 -7.84 37.65 14.32
C GLY A 132 -7.39 38.95 14.96
N THR A 133 -6.59 38.88 16.02
CA THR A 133 -6.02 40.05 16.72
C THR A 133 -4.95 40.78 15.89
N THR A 134 -4.20 40.08 15.04
CA THR A 134 -3.26 40.71 14.08
C THR A 134 -3.98 41.30 12.86
N GLY A 135 -5.22 40.89 12.59
CA GLY A 135 -5.99 41.27 11.39
C GLY A 135 -6.68 42.62 11.44
N SER A 136 -6.73 43.28 12.60
CA SER A 136 -7.41 44.58 12.77
C SER A 136 -6.79 45.72 11.96
N ARG A 137 -5.58 45.54 11.43
CA ARG A 137 -4.88 46.49 10.54
C ARG A 137 -4.97 46.16 9.04
N LEU A 138 -5.67 45.09 8.65
CA LEU A 138 -5.80 44.70 7.24
C LEU A 138 -6.78 45.62 6.51
N SER A 139 -6.40 46.01 5.29
CA SER A 139 -7.23 46.80 4.39
C SER A 139 -8.54 46.07 4.05
N PRO A 140 -9.62 46.79 3.69
CA PRO A 140 -10.90 46.17 3.31
C PRO A 140 -10.74 45.11 2.20
N LEU A 141 -9.81 45.32 1.27
CA LEU A 141 -9.51 44.39 0.18
C LEU A 141 -8.91 43.07 0.68
N GLU A 142 -8.00 43.13 1.66
CA GLU A 142 -7.37 41.94 2.24
C GLU A 142 -8.35 41.15 3.11
N ARG A 143 -9.27 41.83 3.80
CA ARG A 143 -10.38 41.17 4.49
C ARG A 143 -11.25 40.38 3.52
N ALA A 144 -11.64 40.99 2.40
CA ALA A 144 -12.43 40.32 1.37
C ALA A 144 -11.70 39.12 0.73
N ARG A 145 -10.39 39.23 0.45
CA ARG A 145 -9.59 38.09 -0.05
C ARG A 145 -9.52 36.96 0.99
N ARG A 146 -9.32 37.31 2.26
CA ARG A 146 -9.23 36.35 3.35
C ARG A 146 -10.56 35.64 3.62
N GLU A 147 -11.68 36.36 3.55
CA GLU A 147 -13.01 35.76 3.66
C GLU A 147 -13.29 34.80 2.52
N ARG A 148 -12.90 35.13 1.28
CA ARG A 148 -13.00 34.19 0.14
C ARG A 148 -12.15 32.94 0.36
N ALA A 149 -10.94 33.07 0.87
CA ALA A 149 -10.07 31.93 1.19
C ALA A 149 -10.66 31.04 2.30
N LEU A 150 -11.15 31.64 3.39
CA LEU A 150 -11.77 30.89 4.49
C LEU A 150 -13.09 30.23 4.07
N ASN A 151 -13.88 30.89 3.22
CA ASN A 151 -15.10 30.31 2.66
C ASN A 151 -14.75 29.17 1.69
N ALA A 152 -13.68 29.30 0.91
CA ALA A 152 -13.16 28.20 0.07
C ALA A 152 -12.69 27.01 0.93
N GLU A 153 -11.96 27.24 2.03
CA GLU A 153 -11.53 26.17 2.95
C GLU A 153 -12.71 25.47 3.64
N LYS A 154 -13.71 26.22 4.12
CA LYS A 154 -14.94 25.66 4.71
C LYS A 154 -15.71 24.79 3.73
N ASN A 155 -15.73 25.18 2.45
CA ASN A 155 -16.43 24.45 1.39
C ASN A 155 -15.58 23.32 0.76
N ALA A 156 -14.25 23.37 0.89
CA ALA A 156 -13.32 22.31 0.47
C ALA A 156 -13.46 21.02 1.30
N GLY A 157 -14.13 21.03 2.46
CA GLY A 157 -14.50 19.79 3.14
C GLY A 157 -15.71 19.09 2.52
N LYS A 158 -16.54 19.83 1.77
CA LYS A 158 -17.87 19.39 1.31
C LYS A 158 -17.86 18.89 -0.14
N TRP A 159 -16.92 19.36 -0.96
CA TRP A 159 -16.82 19.01 -2.37
C TRP A 159 -16.54 17.51 -2.61
N TRP A 160 -15.59 16.88 -1.94
CA TRP A 160 -15.27 15.46 -2.12
C TRP A 160 -16.35 14.50 -1.59
N LYS A 161 -17.21 14.97 -0.67
CA LYS A 161 -18.32 14.18 -0.14
C LYS A 161 -19.58 14.20 -1.02
N THR A 162 -19.70 15.18 -1.92
CA THR A 162 -20.95 15.42 -2.65
C THR A 162 -20.78 15.31 -4.17
N ASP A 163 -19.55 15.22 -4.69
CA ASP A 163 -19.32 15.34 -6.13
C ASP A 163 -19.32 13.97 -6.84
N MET A 164 -20.53 13.47 -7.13
CA MET A 164 -20.78 12.45 -8.16
C MET A 164 -20.07 12.77 -9.49
N THR A 165 -19.82 14.05 -9.76
CA THR A 165 -19.09 14.55 -10.94
C THR A 165 -17.66 14.01 -11.02
N LEU A 166 -16.96 13.82 -9.88
CA LEU A 166 -15.61 13.24 -9.88
C LEU A 166 -15.65 11.75 -10.29
N TYR A 167 -16.69 11.02 -9.85
CA TYR A 167 -16.95 9.64 -10.29
C TYR A 167 -17.30 9.58 -11.79
N TYR A 168 -18.03 10.55 -12.33
CA TYR A 168 -18.33 10.58 -13.77
C TYR A 168 -17.12 10.97 -14.63
N ILE A 169 -16.25 11.86 -14.15
CA ILE A 169 -15.02 12.23 -14.89
C ILE A 169 -14.02 11.06 -14.87
N LEU A 170 -13.76 10.46 -13.70
CA LEU A 170 -12.84 9.32 -13.59
C LEU A 170 -13.43 8.05 -14.22
N GLY A 171 -14.71 7.76 -13.98
CA GLY A 171 -15.42 6.63 -14.56
C GLY A 171 -15.57 6.75 -16.09
N GLY A 172 -15.87 7.96 -16.59
CA GLY A 172 -15.97 8.24 -18.02
C GLY A 172 -14.63 8.05 -18.75
N ALA A 173 -13.52 8.50 -18.16
CA ALA A 173 -12.19 8.27 -18.71
C ALA A 173 -11.82 6.79 -18.79
N ALA A 174 -12.14 5.99 -17.76
CA ALA A 174 -11.90 4.55 -17.77
C ALA A 174 -12.70 3.81 -18.86
N ILE A 175 -13.96 4.19 -19.05
CA ILE A 175 -14.81 3.61 -20.11
C ILE A 175 -14.28 3.98 -21.50
N ALA A 176 -13.85 5.22 -21.73
CA ALA A 176 -13.28 5.64 -23.00
C ALA A 176 -11.99 4.86 -23.35
N ILE A 177 -11.11 4.64 -22.36
CA ILE A 177 -9.90 3.83 -22.54
C ILE A 177 -10.26 2.38 -22.88
N ALA A 178 -11.25 1.79 -22.20
CA ALA A 178 -11.72 0.43 -22.48
C ALA A 178 -12.31 0.30 -23.90
N VAL A 179 -13.10 1.28 -24.34
CA VAL A 179 -13.67 1.31 -25.70
C VAL A 179 -12.57 1.45 -26.76
N MET A 180 -11.57 2.30 -26.54
CA MET A 180 -10.43 2.43 -27.47
C MET A 180 -9.61 1.14 -27.57
N GLN A 181 -9.35 0.46 -26.45
CA GLN A 181 -8.64 -0.83 -26.45
C GLN A 181 -9.45 -1.94 -27.12
N PHE A 182 -10.78 -1.92 -26.97
CA PHE A 182 -11.66 -2.89 -27.60
C PHE A 182 -11.78 -2.67 -29.12
N GLN A 183 -11.88 -1.43 -29.57
CA GLN A 183 -11.90 -1.10 -31.00
C GLN A 183 -10.57 -1.45 -31.69
N GLY A 184 -9.43 -1.19 -31.04
CA GLY A 184 -8.10 -1.54 -31.57
C GLY A 184 -7.86 -3.05 -31.73
N ARG A 185 -8.51 -3.90 -30.92
CA ARG A 185 -8.47 -5.36 -31.07
C ARG A 185 -9.40 -5.88 -32.18
N SER A 186 -10.41 -5.12 -32.59
CA SER A 186 -11.39 -5.56 -33.59
C SER A 186 -10.88 -5.44 -35.03
N THR A 187 -10.03 -4.45 -35.33
CA THR A 187 -9.48 -4.21 -36.66
C THR A 187 -8.46 -5.29 -37.05
N THR A 188 -7.60 -5.69 -36.12
CA THR A 188 -6.62 -6.75 -36.32
C THR A 188 -7.26 -8.13 -36.57
N GLN A 189 -8.40 -8.41 -35.97
CA GLN A 189 -9.15 -9.66 -36.25
C GLN A 189 -9.75 -9.67 -37.66
N ARG A 190 -10.29 -8.53 -38.12
CA ARG A 190 -10.83 -8.41 -39.49
C ARG A 190 -9.77 -8.63 -40.56
N GLU A 191 -8.55 -8.11 -40.36
CA GLU A 191 -7.44 -8.33 -41.29
C GLU A 191 -6.98 -9.79 -41.32
N ARG A 192 -6.94 -10.46 -40.16
CA ARG A 192 -6.60 -11.89 -40.10
C ARG A 192 -7.63 -12.74 -40.85
N VAL A 193 -8.92 -12.49 -40.64
CA VAL A 193 -10.00 -13.20 -41.36
C VAL A 193 -9.92 -12.92 -42.86
N LYS A 194 -9.64 -11.68 -43.27
CA LYS A 194 -9.47 -11.33 -44.69
C LYS A 194 -8.31 -12.10 -45.32
N ARG A 195 -7.15 -12.20 -44.65
CA ARG A 195 -6.02 -13.03 -45.13
C ARG A 195 -6.37 -14.51 -45.20
N TYR A 196 -7.11 -15.06 -44.23
CA TYR A 196 -7.55 -16.45 -44.29
C TYR A 196 -8.46 -16.72 -45.49
N LEU A 197 -9.39 -15.80 -45.79
CA LEU A 197 -10.26 -15.90 -46.96
C LEU A 197 -9.45 -15.82 -48.26
N GLU A 198 -8.46 -14.93 -48.33
CA GLU A 198 -7.59 -14.76 -49.50
C GLU A 198 -6.70 -15.99 -49.75
N MET A 199 -6.16 -16.60 -48.68
CA MET A 199 -5.39 -17.85 -48.80
C MET A 199 -6.26 -19.02 -49.28
N ARG A 200 -7.55 -19.07 -48.89
CA ARG A 200 -8.48 -20.12 -49.35
C ARG A 200 -8.84 -20.00 -50.83
N HIS A 201 -8.84 -18.78 -51.37
CA HIS A 201 -9.20 -18.53 -52.77
C HIS A 201 -8.04 -18.61 -53.76
N LYS A 202 -6.80 -18.85 -53.31
CA LYS A 202 -5.70 -19.11 -54.25
C LYS A 202 -5.98 -20.42 -54.99
N PRO A 203 -6.21 -20.39 -56.32
CA PRO A 203 -6.39 -21.60 -57.10
C PRO A 203 -5.12 -22.43 -56.95
N THR A 204 -5.28 -23.70 -56.55
CA THR A 204 -4.19 -24.66 -56.62
C THR A 204 -3.78 -24.78 -58.07
N GLU A 205 -2.66 -24.18 -58.42
CA GLU A 205 -2.07 -24.32 -59.74
C GLU A 205 -1.85 -25.82 -60.01
N PRO A 206 -2.36 -26.35 -61.12
CA PRO A 206 -2.18 -27.76 -61.45
C PRO A 206 -0.68 -28.02 -61.60
N THR A 207 -0.14 -28.81 -60.67
CA THR A 207 1.25 -29.21 -60.65
C THR A 207 1.52 -30.01 -61.93
N SER A 208 2.20 -29.37 -62.87
CA SER A 208 2.55 -29.99 -64.15
C SER A 208 3.50 -31.17 -63.89
N PRO A 209 3.20 -32.37 -64.39
CA PRO A 209 4.02 -33.54 -64.13
C PRO A 209 5.42 -33.38 -64.77
N PRO A 210 6.46 -33.92 -64.12
CA PRO A 210 7.82 -33.82 -64.60
C PRO A 210 7.97 -34.52 -65.96
N LYS A 211 8.53 -33.79 -66.93
CA LYS A 211 8.89 -34.32 -68.25
C LYS A 211 9.98 -35.39 -68.05
N GLN A 212 9.66 -36.63 -68.38
CA GLN A 212 10.64 -37.71 -68.39
C GLN A 212 11.61 -37.53 -69.58
N PRO A 213 12.91 -37.79 -69.37
CA PRO A 213 13.95 -37.69 -70.40
C PRO A 213 13.86 -38.82 -71.45
#